data_AF-A0AA37ABB7-F1
#
_entry.id   AF-A0AA37ABB7-F1
#
_cell.length_a   1.000
_cell.length_b   1.000
_cell.length_c   1.000
_cell.angle_alpha   90.00
_cell.angle_beta   90.00
_cell.angle_gamma   90.00
#
_symmetry.space_group_name_H-M   'P 1'
#
loop_
_entity.id
_entity.type
_entity.pdbx_description
1 polymer ?
#
loop_
_entity_poly.entity_id
_entity_poly.type
_entity_poly.pdbx_seq_one_letter_code
_entity_poly.pdbx_strand_id
1 'polypeptide(L)' 'MATCSFIKESKQTAGAMHGVMRYVAQEQKTLDEDGTRYLTGVNCMADLAYQSFMATKNLYGKAHDTFFYQYV' A
#
# COMPACT_ATOMS: atom_id res chain seq x y z
N MET A 1 -14.19 -15.53 16.60
CA MET A 1 -14.40 -15.18 15.18
C MET A 1 -14.23 -13.67 15.08
N ALA A 2 -13.14 -13.18 14.51
CA ALA A 2 -12.94 -11.74 14.34
C ALA A 2 -13.69 -11.30 13.09
N THR A 3 -14.72 -10.47 13.26
CA THR A 3 -15.41 -9.82 12.14
C THR A 3 -14.60 -8.59 11.74
N CYS A 4 -13.85 -8.68 10.64
CA CYS A 4 -13.22 -7.52 10.05
C CYS A 4 -14.28 -6.69 9.33
N SER A 5 -14.72 -5.59 9.96
CA SER A 5 -15.54 -4.57 9.31
C SER A 5 -14.66 -3.71 8.41
N PHE A 6 -14.86 -3.83 7.10
CA PHE A 6 -14.13 -3.03 6.11
C PHE A 6 -14.85 -1.71 5.87
N ILE A 7 -14.14 -0.59 6.00
CA ILE A 7 -14.67 0.70 5.54
C ILE A 7 -14.26 0.88 4.08
N LYS A 8 -15.26 0.87 3.19
CA LYS A 8 -15.04 1.24 1.79
C LYS A 8 -14.94 2.77 1.72
N GLU A 9 -13.71 3.27 1.57
CA GLU A 9 -13.48 4.70 1.39
C GLU A 9 -14.15 5.16 0.07
N SER A 10 -15.00 6.18 0.15
CA SER A 10 -15.90 6.55 -0.95
C SER A 10 -15.18 7.17 -2.15
N LYS A 11 -13.98 7.71 -1.94
CA LYS A 11 -13.15 8.33 -3.01
C LYS A 11 -11.69 7.89 -2.90
N GLN A 12 -11.40 6.65 -3.31
CA GLN A 12 -10.02 6.19 -3.45
C GLN A 12 -9.46 6.58 -4.82
N THR A 13 -8.25 7.14 -4.84
CA THR A 13 -7.55 7.51 -6.07
C THR A 13 -6.21 6.80 -6.15
N ALA A 14 -5.66 6.69 -7.37
CA ALA A 14 -4.30 6.19 -7.57
C ALA A 14 -3.26 7.02 -6.79
N GLY A 15 -3.49 8.33 -6.63
CA GLY A 15 -2.66 9.20 -5.80
C GLY A 15 -2.77 8.90 -4.30
N ALA A 16 -3.96 8.60 -3.79
CA ALA A 16 -4.15 8.16 -2.40
C ALA A 16 -3.41 6.85 -2.13
N MET A 17 -3.46 5.89 -3.06
CA MET A 17 -2.71 4.64 -2.97
C MET A 17 -1.19 4.87 -2.94
N HIS A 18 -0.69 5.78 -3.78
CA HIS A 18 0.72 6.17 -3.76
C HIS A 18 1.12 6.81 -2.42
N GLY A 19 0.25 7.65 -1.84
CA GLY A 19 0.43 8.22 -0.50
C GLY A 19 0.51 7.16 0.59
N VAL A 20 -0.35 6.13 0.55
CA VAL A 20 -0.30 4.99 1.49
C VAL A 20 1.03 4.25 1.35
N MET A 21 1.47 3.96 0.12
CA MET A 21 2.75 3.29 -0.11
C MET A 21 3.94 4.09 0.45
N ARG A 22 3.94 5.42 0.26
CA ARG A 22 4.95 6.31 0.88
C ARG A 22 4.87 6.32 2.40
N TYR A 23 3.68 6.28 2.98
CA TYR A 23 3.49 6.26 4.44
C TYR A 23 4.01 4.97 5.07
N VAL A 24 3.70 3.82 4.47
CA VAL A 24 4.17 2.51 4.96
C VAL A 24 5.68 2.37 4.82
N ALA A 25 6.29 3.00 3.81
CA ALA A 25 7.73 2.99 3.61
C ALA A 25 8.51 4.06 4.37
N GLN A 26 7.87 4.81 5.28
CA GLN A 26 8.59 5.77 6.12
C GLN A 26 9.63 5.05 6.99
N GLU A 27 10.83 5.63 7.06
CA GLU A 27 11.94 5.07 7.84
C GLU A 27 11.58 4.90 9.32
N GLN A 28 10.79 5.82 9.88
CA GLN A 28 10.28 5.74 11.25
C GLN A 28 9.43 4.49 11.55
N LYS A 29 8.84 3.86 10.52
CA LYS A 29 7.99 2.66 10.64
C LYS A 29 8.70 1.38 10.19
N THR A 30 9.82 1.54 9.51
CA THR A 30 10.52 0.44 8.82
C THR A 30 11.92 0.22 9.34
N LEU A 31 12.37 1.07 10.27
CA LEU A 31 13.53 0.87 11.11
C LEU A 31 13.06 0.47 12.50
N ASP A 32 13.60 -0.64 12.99
CA ASP A 32 13.45 -1.06 14.37
C ASP A 32 14.34 -0.22 15.32
N GLU A 33 14.08 -0.24 16.63
CA GLU A 33 14.95 0.45 17.61
C GLU A 33 16.40 -0.06 17.57
N ASP A 34 16.59 -1.34 17.22
CA ASP A 34 17.90 -1.98 17.01
C ASP A 34 18.55 -1.67 15.64
N GLY A 35 17.94 -0.81 14.82
CA GLY A 35 18.48 -0.38 13.51
C GLY A 35 18.27 -1.39 12.37
N THR A 36 17.51 -2.46 12.60
CA THR A 36 17.15 -3.41 11.54
C THR A 36 16.12 -2.79 10.60
N ARG A 37 16.42 -2.78 9.30
CA ARG A 37 15.51 -2.27 8.27
C ARG A 37 14.61 -3.40 7.75
N TYR A 38 13.31 -3.28 7.99
CA TYR A 38 12.29 -4.24 7.53
C TYR A 38 12.09 -4.20 6.01
N LEU A 39 12.39 -3.08 5.37
CA LEU A 39 12.40 -2.97 3.92
C LEU A 39 13.79 -3.27 3.38
N THR A 40 13.96 -4.44 2.78
CA THR A 40 15.15 -4.79 2.01
C THR A 40 15.13 -4.01 0.70
N GLY A 41 16.09 -3.10 0.49
CA GLY A 41 16.10 -2.19 -0.68
C GLY A 41 16.15 -2.87 -2.06
N VAL A 42 16.28 -4.20 -2.10
CA VAL A 42 16.23 -5.01 -3.33
C VAL A 42 14.81 -5.55 -3.50
N ASN A 43 14.08 -5.05 -4.51
CA ASN A 43 12.72 -5.43 -4.89
C ASN A 43 11.57 -5.12 -3.90
N CYS A 44 11.82 -4.76 -2.64
CA CYS A 44 10.79 -4.35 -1.67
C CYS A 44 10.63 -2.82 -1.56
N MET A 45 10.74 -2.10 -2.67
CA MET A 45 10.56 -0.64 -2.69
C MET A 45 9.08 -0.30 -2.89
N ALA A 46 8.54 0.62 -2.08
CA ALA A 46 7.15 1.07 -2.17
C ALA A 46 6.76 1.60 -3.56
N ASP A 47 7.70 2.25 -4.27
CA ASP A 47 7.46 2.75 -5.62
C ASP A 47 7.27 1.60 -6.62
N LEU A 48 8.14 0.58 -6.57
CA LEU A 48 8.03 -0.62 -7.41
C LEU A 48 6.75 -1.41 -7.09
N ALA A 49 6.39 -1.51 -5.81
CA ALA A 49 5.16 -2.13 -5.37
C ALA A 49 3.93 -1.38 -5.93
N TYR A 50 3.95 -0.05 -5.92
CA TYR A 50 2.91 0.77 -6.51
C TYR A 50 2.79 0.58 -8.03
N GLN A 51 3.93 0.59 -8.75
CA GLN A 51 3.95 0.41 -10.20
C GLN A 51 3.41 -0.96 -10.61
N SER A 52 3.87 -2.04 -9.96
CA SER A 52 3.41 -3.40 -10.23
C SER A 52 1.93 -3.60 -9.89
N PHE A 53 1.46 -2.99 -8.80
CA PHE A 53 0.05 -2.98 -8.42
C PHE A 53 -0.82 -2.27 -9.48
N MET A 54 -0.42 -1.08 -9.92
CA MET A 54 -1.12 -0.33 -10.96
C MET A 54 -1.12 -1.05 -12.31
N ALA A 55 0.02 -1.63 -12.70
CA ALA A 55 0.12 -2.43 -13.92
C ALA A 55 -0.89 -3.58 -13.92
N THR A 56 -0.97 -4.32 -12.81
CA THR A 56 -1.93 -5.42 -12.64
C THR A 56 -3.37 -4.91 -12.72
N LYS A 57 -3.71 -3.82 -12.02
CA LYS A 57 -5.07 -3.26 -12.08
C LYS A 57 -5.45 -2.77 -13.47
N ASN A 58 -4.51 -2.21 -14.22
CA ASN A 58 -4.74 -1.78 -15.60
C ASN A 58 -5.00 -2.98 -16.52
N LEU A 59 -4.22 -4.06 -16.38
CA LEU A 59 -4.39 -5.30 -17.17
C LEU A 59 -5.79 -5.92 -17.00
N TYR A 60 -6.35 -5.87 -15.79
CA TYR A 60 -7.67 -6.43 -15.49
C TYR A 60 -8.82 -5.41 -15.58
N GLY A 61 -8.57 -4.19 -16.08
CA GLY A 61 -9.61 -3.16 -16.19
C GLY A 61 -10.18 -2.69 -14.84
N LYS A 62 -9.39 -2.81 -13.77
CA LYS A 62 -9.76 -2.48 -12.38
C LYS A 62 -9.14 -1.18 -11.89
N ALA A 63 -8.59 -0.36 -12.78
CA ALA A 63 -7.90 0.87 -12.45
C ALA A 63 -8.72 1.88 -11.62
N HIS A 64 -10.06 1.82 -11.69
CA HIS A 64 -10.98 2.69 -10.96
C HIS A 64 -11.69 2.00 -9.79
N ASP A 65 -11.36 0.74 -9.50
CA ASP A 65 -11.93 -0.03 -8.41
C ASP A 65 -11.13 0.21 -7.11
N THR A 66 -11.48 -0.50 -6.04
CA THR A 66 -10.90 -0.41 -4.69
C THR A 66 -9.37 -0.56 -4.70
N PHE A 67 -8.66 0.38 -4.09
CA PHE A 67 -7.20 0.41 -3.98
C PHE A 67 -6.68 -0.18 -2.67
N PHE A 68 -7.37 0.08 -1.55
CA PHE A 68 -6.99 -0.42 -0.23
C PHE A 68 -8.22 -0.63 0.64
N TYR A 69 -8.06 -1.43 1.69
CA TYR A 69 -9.10 -1.62 2.70
C TYR A 69 -8.63 -1.01 4.01
N GLN A 70 -9.46 -0.17 4.62
CA GLN A 70 -9.21 0.36 5.95
C GLN A 70 -9.92 -0.55 6.97
N TYR A 71 -9.17 -0.94 7.99
CA TYR A 71 -9.71 -1.61 9.16
C TYR A 71 -9.84 -0.60 10.30
N VAL A 72 -10.94 -0.73 11.04
CA VAL A 72 -11.20 -0.07 12.34
C VAL A 72 -11.33 -1.14 13.41
#